data_AF-A0A7L2FMD6-F1
#
_entry.id   AF-A0A7L2FMD6-F1
#
_cell.length_a   1.000
_cell.length_b   1.000
_cell.length_c   1.000
_cell.angle_alpha   90.00
_cell.angle_beta   90.00
_cell.angle_gamma   90.00
#
_symmetry.space_group_name_H-M   'P 1'
#
loop_
_entity.id
_entity.type
_entity.pdbx_description
1 polymer ?
#
loop_
_entity_poly.entity_id
_entity_poly.type
_entity_poly.pdbx_seq_one_letter_code
_entity_poly.pdbx_strand_id
1 'polypeptide(L)'
;QSQQLRAVQEENELQRQKLQEEVAGYREQSRQHSLTILALEDRLLEATQQQKVLEEEKAALVEKMEVVWPIPHHRVAPGDQKAGFLVAVRSALIFPRKLQEELAVVQGTLLEKKAVISRLSRELSETRARMSDMRGELSEEQKVELEHSQRQLKHREWEVNQLQEKLSEMSSLVEEKDQALRAAAEELRYTLTSPEASRMPLCVVWQQGCVYIELVLCQMQTGGEAVFFQEPPSALAELGAKCRGLRHEETIQRQKEGLAELRERVKMLEKRQGSGVVKRDSEPLVVRMEDLPEKIIAQQRGLELEPAPVLGEKLRAGKVPDHVPNGSSFRITNSTVSLEMAEATDLGEKMYLDVIGALGSLVEMKELSGMQPLQHLPRERRAEVGLQRQKALELLYKKIRNLQVRLERKEEMLKDYEGSVEQLRQSQASLQRCQEEMSNLEDEAHREAEEKALLREALERMQLQLDQEKRLRQAAKRHKV
;
A
#
# COMPACT_ATOMS: atom_id res chain seq x y z
N GLN A 1 -29.90 -27.10 27.87
CA GLN A 1 -28.69 -27.60 28.57
C GLN A 1 -27.90 -28.62 27.74
N SER A 2 -28.49 -29.72 27.24
CA SER A 2 -27.76 -30.72 26.41
C SER A 2 -27.20 -30.21 25.07
N GLN A 3 -27.82 -29.20 24.45
CA GLN A 3 -27.34 -28.63 23.17
C GLN A 3 -26.15 -27.67 23.36
N GLN A 4 -26.14 -26.87 24.42
CA GLN A 4 -25.03 -25.96 24.72
C GLN A 4 -23.76 -26.72 25.12
N LEU A 5 -23.89 -27.81 25.87
CA LEU A 5 -22.75 -28.69 26.20
C LEU A 5 -22.16 -29.35 24.94
N ARG A 6 -22.99 -29.72 23.97
CA ARG A 6 -22.54 -30.25 22.67
C ARG A 6 -21.78 -29.22 21.85
N ALA A 7 -22.30 -27.99 21.76
CA ALA A 7 -21.62 -26.91 21.03
C ALA A 7 -20.24 -26.59 21.63
N VAL A 8 -20.12 -26.52 22.96
CA VAL A 8 -18.84 -26.29 23.65
C VAL A 8 -17.87 -27.46 23.45
N GLN A 9 -18.38 -28.68 23.36
CA GLN A 9 -17.56 -29.86 23.10
C GLN A 9 -17.03 -29.90 21.66
N GLU A 10 -17.89 -29.58 20.68
CA GLU A 10 -17.52 -29.44 19.27
C GLU A 10 -16.51 -28.31 19.06
N GLU A 11 -16.67 -27.18 19.75
CA GLU A 11 -15.73 -26.06 19.70
C GLU A 11 -14.37 -26.42 20.29
N ASN A 12 -14.33 -27.14 21.42
CA ASN A 12 -13.09 -27.64 22.01
C ASN A 12 -12.38 -28.65 21.09
N GLU A 13 -13.14 -29.52 20.42
CA GLU A 13 -12.58 -30.47 19.44
C GLU A 13 -11.99 -29.74 18.23
N LEU A 14 -12.67 -28.71 17.72
CA LEU A 14 -12.18 -27.87 16.64
C LEU A 14 -10.90 -27.12 17.04
N GLN A 15 -10.85 -26.56 18.25
CA GLN A 15 -9.65 -25.90 18.77
C GLN A 15 -8.48 -26.89 18.92
N ARG A 16 -8.74 -28.11 19.40
CA ARG A 16 -7.72 -29.17 19.48
C ARG A 16 -7.19 -29.56 18.10
N GLN A 17 -8.05 -29.65 17.09
CA GLN A 17 -7.63 -29.95 15.72
C GLN A 17 -6.74 -28.83 15.16
N LYS A 18 -7.14 -27.56 15.33
CA LYS A 18 -6.31 -26.41 14.92
C LYS A 18 -4.94 -26.40 15.59
N LEU A 19 -4.89 -26.64 16.91
CA LEU A 19 -3.62 -26.72 17.63
C LEU A 19 -2.76 -27.90 17.15
N GLN A 20 -3.35 -29.04 16.80
CA GLN A 20 -2.61 -30.17 16.23
C GLN A 20 -2.03 -29.84 14.85
N GLU A 21 -2.78 -29.14 14.01
CA GLU A 21 -2.31 -28.67 12.70
C GLU A 21 -1.15 -27.66 12.85
N GLU A 22 -1.26 -26.70 13.76
CA GLU A 22 -0.18 -25.75 14.07
C GLU A 22 1.07 -26.47 14.56
N VAL A 23 0.94 -27.42 15.48
CA VAL A 23 2.07 -28.23 15.98
C VAL A 23 2.69 -29.06 14.86
N ALA A 24 1.89 -29.63 13.95
CA ALA A 24 2.41 -30.33 12.78
C ALA A 24 3.18 -29.40 11.84
N GLY A 25 2.67 -28.18 11.62
CA GLY A 25 3.35 -27.13 10.85
C GLY A 25 4.69 -26.75 11.44
N TYR A 26 4.76 -26.49 12.76
CA TYR A 26 6.03 -26.18 13.44
C TYR A 26 7.03 -27.33 13.41
N ARG A 27 6.56 -28.58 13.52
CA ARG A 27 7.42 -29.77 13.39
C ARG A 27 8.02 -29.88 12.00
N GLU A 28 7.23 -29.63 10.96
CA GLU A 28 7.71 -29.65 9.58
C GLU A 28 8.69 -28.50 9.32
N GLN A 29 8.42 -27.31 9.84
CA GLN A 29 9.36 -26.18 9.76
C GLN A 29 10.69 -26.51 10.46
N SER A 30 10.63 -27.08 11.67
CA SER A 30 11.82 -27.51 12.41
C SER A 30 12.61 -28.59 11.65
N ARG A 31 11.93 -29.52 10.99
CA ARG A 31 12.54 -30.53 10.12
C ARG A 31 13.24 -29.88 8.92
N GLN A 32 12.58 -28.94 8.24
CA GLN A 32 13.15 -28.23 7.09
C GLN A 32 14.37 -27.39 7.48
N HIS A 33 14.31 -26.70 8.62
CA HIS A 33 15.45 -25.96 9.17
C HIS A 33 16.61 -26.91 9.48
N SER A 34 16.35 -28.07 10.09
CA SER A 34 17.38 -29.07 10.38
C SER A 34 18.07 -29.57 9.10
N LEU A 35 17.30 -29.85 8.04
CA LEU A 35 17.86 -30.24 6.73
C LEU A 35 18.69 -29.12 6.10
N THR A 36 18.24 -27.87 6.25
CA THR A 36 18.96 -26.71 5.73
C THR A 36 20.28 -26.51 6.48
N ILE A 37 20.27 -26.68 7.80
CA ILE A 37 21.48 -26.60 8.64
C ILE A 37 22.49 -27.66 8.19
N LEU A 38 22.06 -28.92 8.03
CA LEU A 38 22.96 -29.99 7.54
C LEU A 38 23.57 -29.66 6.17
N ALA A 39 22.76 -29.18 5.22
CA ALA A 39 23.28 -28.78 3.91
C ALA A 39 24.27 -27.60 3.99
N LEU A 40 24.09 -26.69 4.95
CA LEU A 40 25.02 -25.59 5.19
C LEU A 40 26.30 -26.08 5.89
N GLU A 41 26.19 -27.03 6.81
CA GLU A 41 27.34 -27.68 7.47
C GLU A 41 28.20 -28.43 6.45
N ASP A 42 27.59 -29.20 5.54
CA ASP A 42 28.31 -29.90 4.46
C ASP A 42 29.07 -28.93 3.57
N ARG A 43 28.41 -27.84 3.13
CA ARG A 43 29.06 -26.79 2.32
C ARG A 43 30.20 -26.09 3.07
N LEU A 44 30.06 -25.92 4.39
CA LEU A 44 31.10 -25.33 5.22
C LEU A 44 32.31 -26.27 5.35
N LEU A 45 32.06 -27.57 5.48
CA LEU A 45 33.12 -28.59 5.48
C LEU A 45 33.86 -28.61 4.13
N GLU A 46 33.14 -28.60 3.01
CA GLU A 46 33.74 -28.52 1.67
C GLU A 46 34.60 -27.26 1.51
N ALA A 47 34.08 -26.09 1.92
CA ALA A 47 34.82 -24.83 1.86
C ALA A 47 36.08 -24.85 2.75
N THR A 48 35.98 -25.46 3.93
CA THR A 48 37.12 -25.62 4.85
C THR A 48 38.18 -26.55 4.26
N GLN A 49 37.77 -27.62 3.57
CA GLN A 49 38.68 -28.52 2.89
C GLN A 49 39.37 -27.83 1.71
N GLN A 50 38.63 -27.05 0.91
CA GLN A 50 39.20 -26.23 -0.16
C GLN A 50 40.19 -25.19 0.38
N GLN A 51 39.88 -24.55 1.50
CA GLN A 51 40.80 -23.61 2.14
C GLN A 51 42.10 -24.29 2.56
N LYS A 52 42.05 -25.48 3.16
CA LYS A 52 43.26 -26.24 3.51
C LYS A 52 44.12 -26.56 2.29
N VAL A 53 43.50 -27.01 1.20
CA VAL A 53 44.22 -27.28 -0.05
C VAL A 53 44.89 -26.00 -0.58
N LEU A 54 44.19 -24.87 -0.57
CA LEU A 54 44.76 -23.59 -0.99
C LEU A 54 45.89 -23.10 -0.06
N GLU A 55 45.78 -23.35 1.25
CA GLU A 55 46.85 -23.04 2.20
C GLU A 55 48.09 -23.91 1.99
N GLU A 56 47.92 -25.20 1.68
CA GLU A 56 49.00 -26.11 1.30
C GLU A 56 49.65 -25.69 -0.02
N GLU A 57 48.86 -25.34 -1.04
CA GLU A 57 49.36 -24.80 -2.31
C GLU A 57 50.12 -23.50 -2.11
N LYS A 58 49.60 -22.59 -1.27
CA LYS A 58 50.27 -21.35 -0.88
C LYS A 58 51.60 -21.66 -0.19
N ALA A 59 51.63 -22.60 0.75
CA ALA A 59 52.86 -23.00 1.44
C ALA A 59 53.89 -23.58 0.46
N ALA A 60 53.46 -24.46 -0.46
CA ALA A 60 54.32 -25.02 -1.49
C ALA A 60 54.83 -23.95 -2.47
N LEU A 61 54.03 -22.93 -2.79
CA LEU A 61 54.46 -21.79 -3.61
C LEU A 61 55.45 -20.89 -2.86
N VAL A 62 55.26 -20.68 -1.56
CA VAL A 62 56.20 -19.94 -0.70
C VAL A 62 57.53 -20.68 -0.59
N GLU A 63 57.53 -22.00 -0.35
CA GLU A 63 58.74 -22.82 -0.34
C GLU A 63 59.46 -22.78 -1.69
N LYS A 64 58.73 -22.87 -2.81
CA LYS A 64 59.31 -22.69 -4.14
C LYS A 64 59.90 -21.30 -4.35
N MET A 65 59.28 -20.25 -3.79
CA MET A 65 59.84 -18.90 -3.81
C MET A 65 61.10 -18.78 -2.96
N GLU A 66 61.18 -19.43 -1.80
CA GLU A 66 62.39 -19.47 -0.97
C GLU A 66 63.54 -20.24 -1.63
N VAL A 67 63.23 -21.33 -2.37
CA VAL A 67 64.23 -22.08 -3.16
C VAL A 67 64.71 -21.29 -4.39
N VAL A 68 63.85 -20.48 -5.01
CA VAL A 68 64.20 -19.59 -6.13
C VAL A 68 64.93 -18.32 -5.67
N TRP A 69 64.77 -17.92 -4.41
CA TRP A 69 65.47 -16.80 -3.78
C TRP A 69 66.23 -17.25 -2.53
N PRO A 70 67.36 -17.96 -2.65
CA PRO A 70 68.24 -18.14 -1.51
C PRO A 70 68.84 -16.76 -1.19
N ILE A 71 68.38 -16.15 -0.08
CA ILE A 71 68.95 -14.90 0.44
C ILE A 71 70.42 -15.16 0.75
N PRO A 72 71.39 -14.55 0.03
CA PRO A 72 72.79 -14.67 0.41
C PRO A 72 73.04 -13.70 1.55
N HIS A 73 73.09 -14.21 2.79
CA HIS A 73 73.69 -13.48 3.91
C HIS A 73 75.22 -13.48 3.77
N HIS A 74 75.77 -12.85 2.74
CA HIS A 74 77.21 -12.59 2.67
C HIS A 74 77.50 -11.19 2.16
N ARG A 75 78.32 -10.47 2.95
CA ARG A 75 78.95 -9.19 2.60
C ARG A 75 79.51 -9.26 1.18
N VAL A 76 79.04 -8.38 0.29
CA VAL A 76 79.64 -8.21 -1.02
C VAL A 76 80.50 -6.95 -1.02
N ALA A 77 81.79 -7.15 -1.25
CA ALA A 77 82.79 -6.12 -1.54
C ALA A 77 82.47 -5.46 -2.91
N PRO A 78 82.91 -4.22 -3.15
CA PRO A 78 82.46 -3.44 -4.30
C PRO A 78 83.16 -3.92 -5.57
N GLY A 79 82.43 -4.70 -6.37
CA GLY A 79 82.94 -5.18 -7.65
C GLY A 79 82.03 -6.17 -8.36
N ASP A 80 80.72 -5.90 -8.49
CA ASP A 80 79.90 -6.51 -9.54
C ASP A 80 78.55 -5.79 -9.70
N GLN A 81 78.60 -4.65 -10.40
CA GLN A 81 77.49 -3.74 -10.62
C GLN A 81 76.73 -4.05 -11.92
N LYS A 82 76.57 -5.34 -12.28
CA LYS A 82 75.81 -5.77 -13.47
C LYS A 82 74.70 -6.77 -13.16
N ALA A 83 74.87 -7.65 -12.16
CA ALA A 83 73.84 -8.62 -11.78
C ALA A 83 72.67 -7.99 -11.01
N GLY A 84 72.94 -7.05 -10.09
CA GLY A 84 71.91 -6.36 -9.30
C GLY A 84 71.01 -5.45 -10.14
N PHE A 85 71.54 -4.81 -11.19
CA PHE A 85 70.78 -3.96 -12.10
C PHE A 85 69.77 -4.77 -12.92
N LEU A 86 70.14 -5.96 -13.39
CA LEU A 86 69.29 -6.82 -14.22
C LEU A 86 68.15 -7.47 -13.42
N VAL A 87 68.38 -7.78 -12.14
CA VAL A 87 67.36 -8.26 -11.19
C VAL A 87 66.41 -7.13 -10.78
N ALA A 88 66.92 -5.93 -10.49
CA ALA A 88 66.09 -4.77 -10.17
C ALA A 88 65.21 -4.34 -11.36
N VAL A 89 65.74 -4.37 -12.59
CA VAL A 89 64.97 -4.05 -13.80
C VAL A 89 63.93 -5.13 -14.11
N ARG A 90 64.21 -6.42 -13.88
CA ARG A 90 63.21 -7.49 -14.02
C ARG A 90 62.09 -7.36 -12.98
N SER A 91 62.42 -7.11 -11.72
CA SER A 91 61.43 -6.87 -10.65
C SER A 91 60.60 -5.60 -10.90
N ALA A 92 61.23 -4.54 -11.44
CA ALA A 92 60.56 -3.29 -11.83
C ALA A 92 59.66 -3.43 -13.07
N LEU A 93 59.83 -4.47 -13.90
CA LEU A 93 58.97 -4.75 -15.06
C LEU A 93 57.82 -5.73 -14.73
N ILE A 94 58.03 -6.65 -13.77
CA ILE A 94 57.01 -7.63 -13.37
C ILE A 94 55.93 -6.99 -12.48
N PHE A 95 56.31 -6.04 -11.61
CA PHE A 95 55.38 -5.39 -10.69
C PHE A 95 54.31 -4.52 -11.39
N PRO A 96 54.62 -3.68 -12.39
CA PRO A 96 53.63 -2.93 -13.16
C PRO A 96 52.66 -3.86 -13.93
N ARG A 97 53.15 -5.00 -14.41
CA ARG A 97 52.33 -5.96 -15.17
C ARG A 97 51.30 -6.66 -14.27
N LYS A 98 51.70 -7.09 -13.06
CA LYS A 98 50.77 -7.68 -12.08
C LYS A 98 49.71 -6.67 -11.63
N LEU A 99 50.10 -5.42 -11.36
CA LEU A 99 49.15 -4.36 -11.02
C LEU A 99 48.19 -4.04 -12.18
N GLN A 100 48.65 -4.12 -13.43
CA GLN A 100 47.81 -3.92 -14.61
C GLN A 100 46.81 -5.07 -14.81
N GLU A 101 47.23 -6.30 -14.54
CA GLU A 101 46.36 -7.50 -14.54
C GLU A 101 45.31 -7.41 -13.42
N GLU A 102 45.70 -7.05 -12.19
CA GLU A 102 44.77 -6.83 -11.07
C GLU A 102 43.79 -5.69 -11.35
N LEU A 103 44.25 -4.58 -11.94
CA LEU A 103 43.39 -3.48 -12.35
C LEU A 103 42.36 -3.92 -13.40
N ALA A 104 42.76 -4.74 -14.37
CA ALA A 104 41.86 -5.28 -15.38
C ALA A 104 40.78 -6.19 -14.76
N VAL A 105 41.16 -7.03 -13.78
CA VAL A 105 40.21 -7.87 -13.04
C VAL A 105 39.24 -7.03 -12.21
N VAL A 106 39.72 -6.00 -11.51
CA VAL A 106 38.86 -5.10 -10.73
C VAL A 106 37.93 -4.30 -11.65
N GLN A 107 38.40 -3.86 -12.81
CA GLN A 107 37.55 -3.21 -13.82
C GLN A 107 36.49 -4.16 -14.38
N GLY A 108 36.84 -5.43 -14.66
CA GLY A 108 35.89 -6.46 -15.09
C GLY A 108 34.79 -6.71 -14.06
N THR A 109 35.17 -6.96 -12.81
CA THR A 109 34.21 -7.18 -11.71
C THR A 109 33.34 -5.95 -11.44
N LEU A 110 33.86 -4.73 -11.63
CA LEU A 110 33.07 -3.51 -11.52
C LEU A 110 32.02 -3.41 -12.63
N LEU A 111 32.37 -3.78 -13.87
CA LEU A 111 31.42 -3.82 -14.99
C LEU A 111 30.33 -4.86 -14.78
N GLU A 112 30.68 -6.04 -14.28
CA GLU A 112 29.72 -7.10 -13.90
C GLU A 112 28.76 -6.60 -12.82
N LYS A 113 29.27 -6.00 -11.75
CA LYS A 113 28.44 -5.42 -10.68
C LYS A 113 27.54 -4.30 -11.22
N LYS A 114 28.03 -3.47 -12.13
CA LYS A 114 27.21 -2.43 -12.79
C LYS A 114 26.10 -3.04 -13.65
N ALA A 115 26.36 -4.15 -14.33
CA ALA A 115 25.34 -4.87 -15.09
C ALA A 115 24.27 -5.47 -14.16
N VAL A 116 24.66 -6.06 -13.04
CA VAL A 116 23.73 -6.56 -12.01
C VAL A 116 22.87 -5.43 -11.44
N ILE A 117 23.48 -4.30 -11.05
CA ILE A 117 22.74 -3.13 -10.55
C ILE A 117 21.73 -2.65 -11.60
N SER A 118 22.13 -2.59 -12.87
CA SER A 118 21.25 -2.17 -13.97
C SER A 118 20.08 -3.14 -14.18
N ARG A 119 20.32 -4.45 -14.04
CA ARG A 119 19.27 -5.47 -14.09
C ARG A 119 18.30 -5.34 -12.92
N LEU A 120 18.79 -5.25 -11.69
CA LEU A 120 17.97 -5.06 -10.50
C LEU A 120 17.17 -3.75 -10.54
N SER A 121 17.77 -2.68 -11.05
CA SER A 121 17.07 -1.40 -11.24
C SER A 121 15.91 -1.52 -12.21
N ARG A 122 16.09 -2.30 -13.28
CA ARG A 122 15.02 -2.59 -14.25
C ARG A 122 13.92 -3.45 -13.61
N GLU A 123 14.29 -4.53 -12.92
CA GLU A 123 13.34 -5.39 -12.22
C GLU A 123 12.53 -4.59 -11.20
N LEU A 124 13.15 -3.71 -10.42
CA LEU A 124 12.46 -2.80 -9.49
C LEU A 124 11.53 -1.82 -10.20
N SER A 125 11.92 -1.28 -11.35
CA SER A 125 11.04 -0.39 -12.13
C SER A 125 9.83 -1.15 -12.69
N GLU A 126 10.03 -2.40 -13.10
CA GLU A 126 8.98 -3.26 -13.62
C GLU A 126 8.01 -3.70 -12.52
N THR A 127 8.51 -4.11 -11.34
CA THR A 127 7.65 -4.42 -10.20
C THR A 127 6.87 -3.20 -9.73
N ARG A 128 7.49 -2.00 -9.74
CA ARG A 128 6.79 -0.74 -9.42
C ARG A 128 5.69 -0.42 -10.42
N ALA A 129 5.92 -0.63 -11.72
CA ALA A 129 4.89 -0.48 -12.74
C ALA A 129 3.72 -1.46 -12.51
N ARG A 130 4.01 -2.76 -12.32
CA ARG A 130 2.99 -3.78 -12.01
C ARG A 130 2.18 -3.46 -10.76
N MET A 131 2.83 -2.99 -9.69
CA MET A 131 2.13 -2.55 -8.48
C MET A 131 1.26 -1.32 -8.70
N SER A 132 1.67 -0.40 -9.59
CA SER A 132 0.86 0.74 -10.00
C SER A 132 -0.38 0.30 -10.78
N ASP A 133 -0.22 -0.65 -11.70
CA ASP A 133 -1.32 -1.21 -12.48
C ASP A 133 -2.33 -1.92 -11.58
N MET A 134 -1.87 -2.82 -10.69
CA MET A 134 -2.74 -3.48 -9.71
C MET A 134 -3.45 -2.49 -8.78
N ARG A 135 -2.78 -1.40 -8.38
CA ARG A 135 -3.42 -0.33 -7.59
C ARG A 135 -4.53 0.36 -8.39
N GLY A 136 -4.30 0.61 -9.68
CA GLY A 136 -5.29 1.17 -10.58
C GLY A 136 -6.49 0.25 -10.76
N GLU A 137 -6.24 -1.04 -10.99
CA GLU A 137 -7.28 -2.08 -11.13
C GLU A 137 -8.13 -2.20 -9.86
N LEU A 138 -7.50 -2.33 -8.68
CA LEU A 138 -8.22 -2.36 -7.40
C LEU A 138 -9.06 -1.10 -7.16
N SER A 139 -8.56 0.08 -7.56
CA SER A 139 -9.31 1.32 -7.44
C SER A 139 -10.52 1.37 -8.38
N GLU A 140 -10.42 0.83 -9.59
CA GLU A 140 -11.54 0.79 -10.54
C GLU A 140 -12.58 -0.25 -10.11
N GLU A 141 -12.16 -1.41 -9.59
CA GLU A 141 -13.07 -2.42 -9.02
C GLU A 141 -13.90 -1.82 -7.87
N GLN A 142 -13.24 -1.13 -6.94
CA GLN A 142 -13.92 -0.44 -5.83
C GLN A 142 -14.92 0.61 -6.34
N LYS A 143 -14.55 1.38 -7.37
CA LYS A 143 -15.43 2.37 -7.98
C LYS A 143 -16.65 1.71 -8.63
N VAL A 144 -16.47 0.61 -9.37
CA VAL A 144 -17.55 -0.12 -10.02
C VAL A 144 -18.51 -0.73 -8.98
N GLU A 145 -18.00 -1.28 -7.88
CA GLU A 145 -18.81 -1.83 -6.80
C GLU A 145 -19.61 -0.74 -6.07
N LEU A 146 -19.01 0.43 -5.83
CA LEU A 146 -19.69 1.59 -5.27
C LEU A 146 -20.80 2.08 -6.22
N GLU A 147 -20.53 2.20 -7.51
CA GLU A 147 -21.53 2.59 -8.49
C GLU A 147 -22.69 1.57 -8.56
N HIS A 148 -22.39 0.27 -8.48
CA HIS A 148 -23.40 -0.77 -8.43
C HIS A 148 -24.27 -0.64 -7.17
N SER A 149 -23.66 -0.47 -6.01
CA SER A 149 -24.35 -0.27 -4.74
C SER A 149 -25.21 1.00 -4.76
N GLN A 150 -24.72 2.10 -5.33
CA GLN A 150 -25.50 3.32 -5.52
C GLN A 150 -26.72 3.12 -6.42
N ARG A 151 -26.58 2.37 -7.53
CA ARG A 151 -27.72 2.04 -8.42
C ARG A 151 -28.76 1.21 -7.66
N GLN A 152 -28.33 0.23 -6.86
CA GLN A 152 -29.24 -0.57 -6.03
C GLN A 152 -29.97 0.28 -4.98
N LEU A 153 -29.25 1.16 -4.27
CA LEU A 153 -29.84 2.05 -3.28
C LEU A 153 -30.89 2.96 -3.89
N LYS A 154 -30.61 3.57 -5.05
CA LYS A 154 -31.60 4.37 -5.78
C LYS A 154 -32.84 3.58 -6.16
N HIS A 155 -32.67 2.32 -6.56
CA HIS A 155 -33.82 1.46 -6.87
C HIS A 155 -34.65 1.15 -5.61
N ARG A 156 -34.00 0.80 -4.49
CA ARG A 156 -34.69 0.57 -3.21
C ARG A 156 -35.36 1.82 -2.67
N GLU A 157 -34.73 2.98 -2.81
CA GLU A 157 -35.33 4.28 -2.46
C GLU A 157 -36.60 4.55 -3.27
N TRP A 158 -36.56 4.29 -4.58
CA TRP A 158 -37.74 4.40 -5.44
C TRP A 158 -38.87 3.45 -5.00
N GLU A 159 -38.56 2.20 -4.65
CA GLU A 159 -39.55 1.24 -4.14
C GLU A 159 -40.18 1.72 -2.83
N VAL A 160 -39.36 2.22 -1.89
CA VAL A 160 -39.83 2.75 -0.61
C VAL A 160 -40.75 3.95 -0.83
N ASN A 161 -40.38 4.87 -1.73
CA ASN A 161 -41.21 6.03 -2.06
C ASN A 161 -42.57 5.60 -2.64
N GLN A 162 -42.59 4.61 -3.54
CA GLN A 162 -43.86 4.06 -4.04
C GLN A 162 -44.72 3.41 -2.95
N LEU A 163 -44.10 2.69 -2.01
CA LEU A 163 -44.82 2.07 -0.90
C LEU A 163 -45.35 3.12 0.08
N GLN A 164 -44.60 4.18 0.34
CA GLN A 164 -45.03 5.32 1.16
C GLN A 164 -46.22 6.04 0.51
N GLU A 165 -46.19 6.26 -0.80
CA GLU A 165 -47.31 6.84 -1.55
C GLU A 165 -48.57 5.98 -1.40
N LYS A 166 -48.48 4.68 -1.66
CA LYS A 166 -49.61 3.74 -1.47
C LYS A 166 -50.14 3.71 -0.03
N LEU A 167 -49.26 3.78 0.97
CA LEU A 167 -49.66 3.85 2.37
C LEU A 167 -50.40 5.16 2.67
N SER A 168 -49.96 6.28 2.10
CA SER A 168 -50.65 7.56 2.25
C SER A 168 -52.04 7.55 1.59
N GLU A 169 -52.17 6.93 0.41
CA GLU A 169 -53.47 6.73 -0.26
C GLU A 169 -54.41 5.89 0.61
N MET A 170 -53.93 4.74 1.11
CA MET A 170 -54.73 3.88 2.00
C MET A 170 -55.10 4.59 3.31
N SER A 171 -54.20 5.40 3.89
CA SER A 171 -54.50 6.20 5.09
C SER A 171 -55.63 7.17 4.84
N SER A 172 -55.61 7.89 3.71
CA SER A 172 -56.67 8.83 3.35
C SER A 172 -58.03 8.15 3.16
N LEU A 173 -58.05 6.96 2.55
CA LEU A 173 -59.26 6.17 2.38
C LEU A 173 -59.83 5.68 3.72
N VAL A 174 -58.96 5.26 4.65
CA VAL A 174 -59.37 4.86 5.99
C VAL A 174 -59.96 6.05 6.75
N GLU A 175 -59.31 7.22 6.69
CA GLU A 175 -59.83 8.44 7.30
C GLU A 175 -61.20 8.84 6.72
N GLU A 176 -61.39 8.73 5.40
CA GLU A 176 -62.68 9.00 4.74
C GLU A 176 -63.76 8.00 5.19
N LYS A 177 -63.44 6.70 5.24
CA LYS A 177 -64.37 5.67 5.75
C LYS A 177 -64.72 5.91 7.21
N ASP A 178 -63.75 6.26 8.05
CA ASP A 178 -63.97 6.57 9.46
C ASP A 178 -64.88 7.80 9.64
N GLN A 179 -64.68 8.85 8.84
CA GLN A 179 -65.56 10.02 8.82
C GLN A 179 -66.99 9.65 8.41
N ALA A 180 -67.14 8.85 7.35
CA ALA A 180 -68.45 8.37 6.89
C ALA A 180 -69.15 7.50 7.94
N LEU A 181 -68.41 6.62 8.62
CA LEU A 181 -68.93 5.79 9.71
C LEU A 181 -69.38 6.64 10.90
N ARG A 182 -68.61 7.67 11.28
CA ARG A 182 -69.01 8.62 12.33
C ARG A 182 -70.28 9.38 11.95
N ALA A 183 -70.37 9.89 10.72
CA ALA A 183 -71.57 10.56 10.23
C ALA A 183 -72.80 9.62 10.25
N ALA A 184 -72.66 8.39 9.76
CA ALA A 184 -73.74 7.40 9.80
C ALA A 184 -74.16 7.04 11.24
N ALA A 185 -73.20 6.95 12.18
CA ALA A 185 -73.49 6.72 13.58
C ALA A 185 -74.21 7.92 14.23
N GLU A 186 -73.85 9.16 13.87
CA GLU A 186 -74.52 10.38 14.33
C GLU A 186 -75.95 10.48 13.77
N GLU A 187 -76.18 10.16 12.50
CA GLU A 187 -77.52 10.05 11.91
C GLU A 187 -78.38 9.01 12.63
N LEU A 188 -77.83 7.82 12.91
CA LEU A 188 -78.52 6.79 13.70
C LEU A 188 -78.85 7.29 15.12
N ARG A 189 -77.94 8.02 15.78
CA ARG A 189 -78.22 8.61 17.09
C ARG A 189 -79.31 9.67 16.99
N TYR A 190 -79.28 10.54 15.99
CA TYR A 190 -80.29 11.58 15.76
C TYR A 190 -81.68 10.96 15.52
N THR A 191 -81.80 9.96 14.65
CA THR A 191 -83.06 9.23 14.41
C THR A 191 -83.59 8.52 15.66
N LEU A 192 -82.71 7.96 16.51
CA LEU A 192 -83.09 7.30 17.76
C LEU A 192 -83.52 8.29 18.86
N THR A 193 -82.97 9.51 18.86
CA THR A 193 -83.31 10.58 19.83
C THR A 193 -84.36 11.57 19.34
N SER A 194 -84.77 11.48 18.07
CA SER A 194 -85.86 12.27 17.50
C SER A 194 -87.20 11.89 18.16
N PRO A 195 -88.06 12.87 18.53
CA PRO A 195 -89.32 12.62 19.22
C PRO A 195 -90.35 11.80 18.40
N GLU A 196 -90.08 11.49 17.14
CA GLU A 196 -90.91 10.62 16.29
C GLU A 196 -90.58 9.12 16.42
N ALA A 197 -89.42 8.75 16.98
CA ALA A 197 -89.04 7.35 17.25
C ALA A 197 -89.75 6.74 18.48
N SER A 198 -90.51 7.53 19.24
CA SER A 198 -91.30 7.07 20.39
C SER A 198 -92.62 6.38 20.01
N ARG A 199 -92.80 5.96 18.74
CA ARG A 199 -94.00 5.26 18.24
C ARG A 199 -93.73 3.92 17.56
N MET A 200 -92.62 3.24 17.87
CA MET A 200 -92.43 1.84 17.46
C MET A 200 -92.13 0.92 18.64
N PRO A 201 -92.82 -0.23 18.77
CA PRO A 201 -92.84 -0.99 20.01
C PRO A 201 -91.56 -1.82 20.17
N LEU A 202 -90.85 -1.60 21.26
CA LEU A 202 -89.89 -2.56 21.80
C LEU A 202 -90.66 -3.78 22.32
N CYS A 203 -90.77 -4.82 21.49
CA CYS A 203 -91.22 -6.13 21.95
C CYS A 203 -90.02 -6.90 22.50
N VAL A 204 -89.90 -6.91 23.83
CA VAL A 204 -89.00 -7.81 24.55
C VAL A 204 -89.70 -9.17 24.61
N VAL A 205 -89.24 -10.14 23.82
CA VAL A 205 -89.55 -11.56 24.05
C VAL A 205 -88.23 -12.30 24.18
N TRP A 206 -87.88 -12.61 25.43
CA TRP A 206 -86.92 -13.66 25.74
C TRP A 206 -87.69 -14.97 25.86
N GLN A 207 -87.56 -15.88 24.88
CA GLN A 207 -87.48 -17.32 25.13
C GLN A 207 -87.14 -18.13 23.87
N GLN A 208 -86.05 -18.91 24.01
CA GLN A 208 -85.74 -20.22 23.43
C GLN A 208 -86.31 -20.62 22.05
N GLY A 209 -85.40 -20.82 21.11
CA GLY A 209 -85.44 -21.96 20.19
C GLY A 209 -86.07 -21.73 18.82
N CYS A 210 -85.19 -21.73 17.82
CA CYS A 210 -85.42 -22.19 16.43
C CYS A 210 -86.36 -21.40 15.48
N VAL A 211 -85.72 -20.88 14.43
CA VAL A 211 -86.00 -21.14 13.00
C VAL A 211 -87.29 -20.55 12.39
N TYR A 212 -87.03 -19.66 11.41
CA TYR A 212 -87.84 -19.23 10.26
C TYR A 212 -89.10 -18.38 10.50
N ILE A 213 -89.04 -17.16 9.96
CA ILE A 213 -90.20 -16.49 9.35
C ILE A 213 -89.75 -15.93 7.99
N GLU A 214 -90.14 -16.66 6.94
CA GLU A 214 -90.32 -16.14 5.58
C GLU A 214 -91.64 -15.35 5.51
N LEU A 215 -91.64 -14.23 4.79
CA LEU A 215 -92.85 -13.64 4.19
C LEU A 215 -92.41 -12.81 2.95
N VAL A 216 -92.43 -13.35 1.71
CA VAL A 216 -93.58 -13.59 0.79
C VAL A 216 -94.15 -12.24 0.28
N LEU A 217 -94.37 -11.92 -1.00
CA LEU A 217 -94.16 -12.48 -2.35
C LEU A 217 -94.97 -11.55 -3.29
N CYS A 218 -94.64 -11.47 -4.59
CA CYS A 218 -95.50 -11.22 -5.78
C CYS A 218 -94.85 -10.20 -6.75
N GLN A 219 -94.73 -10.42 -8.06
CA GLN A 219 -95.37 -11.39 -8.95
C GLN A 219 -94.57 -11.50 -10.25
N MET A 220 -94.50 -12.75 -10.78
CA MET A 220 -94.71 -13.18 -12.18
C MET A 220 -93.90 -12.46 -13.29
N GLN A 221 -93.26 -13.13 -14.25
CA GLN A 221 -93.85 -14.15 -15.10
C GLN A 221 -92.78 -14.67 -16.09
N THR A 222 -92.83 -15.98 -16.35
CA THR A 222 -92.59 -16.65 -17.65
C THR A 222 -91.24 -16.59 -18.37
N GLY A 223 -90.81 -17.79 -18.78
CA GLY A 223 -90.23 -18.00 -20.11
C GLY A 223 -88.72 -18.24 -20.07
N GLY A 224 -88.35 -19.50 -20.28
CA GLY A 224 -86.94 -19.89 -20.36
C GLY A 224 -86.25 -19.31 -21.58
N GLU A 225 -84.99 -18.95 -21.38
CA GLU A 225 -83.93 -19.09 -22.37
C GLU A 225 -82.66 -19.47 -21.60
N ALA A 226 -82.05 -20.58 -22.02
CA ALA A 226 -80.73 -20.97 -21.58
C ALA A 226 -79.74 -19.92 -22.07
N VAL A 227 -79.39 -18.95 -21.23
CA VAL A 227 -78.24 -18.08 -21.45
C VAL A 227 -77.12 -18.55 -20.54
N PHE A 228 -76.31 -19.40 -21.14
CA PHE A 228 -74.93 -19.68 -20.80
C PHE A 228 -74.26 -18.39 -20.30
N PHE A 229 -74.12 -18.22 -18.97
CA PHE A 229 -73.12 -17.29 -18.47
C PHE A 229 -71.77 -17.97 -18.71
N GLN A 230 -71.24 -17.67 -19.89
CA GLN A 230 -69.84 -17.77 -20.21
C GLN A 230 -69.11 -16.99 -19.11
N GLU A 231 -68.58 -17.72 -18.13
CA GLU A 231 -67.56 -17.18 -17.24
C GLU A 231 -66.44 -16.65 -18.15
N PRO A 232 -66.02 -15.38 -18.01
CA PRO A 232 -64.90 -14.88 -18.79
C PRO A 232 -63.71 -15.82 -18.55
N PRO A 233 -62.97 -16.24 -19.59
CA PRO A 233 -61.83 -17.11 -19.41
C PRO A 233 -60.93 -16.44 -18.39
N SER A 234 -60.66 -17.15 -17.29
CA SER A 234 -59.81 -16.67 -16.21
C SER A 234 -58.41 -16.45 -16.78
N ALA A 235 -58.18 -15.28 -17.37
CA ALA A 235 -56.91 -14.86 -17.92
C ALA A 235 -55.82 -14.90 -16.83
N LEU A 236 -56.23 -14.83 -15.55
CA LEU A 236 -55.38 -15.00 -14.37
C LEU A 236 -54.95 -16.45 -14.14
N ALA A 237 -55.76 -17.45 -14.51
CA ALA A 237 -55.40 -18.86 -14.39
C ALA A 237 -54.42 -19.28 -15.51
N GLU A 238 -54.61 -18.79 -16.74
CA GLU A 238 -53.64 -18.98 -17.83
C GLU A 238 -52.33 -18.20 -17.59
N LEU A 239 -52.40 -17.00 -17.01
CA LEU A 239 -51.21 -16.25 -16.60
C LEU A 239 -50.50 -16.95 -15.44
N GLY A 240 -51.24 -17.52 -14.48
CA GLY A 240 -50.70 -18.32 -13.40
C GLY A 240 -50.00 -19.60 -13.87
N ALA A 241 -50.53 -20.26 -14.90
CA ALA A 241 -49.91 -21.43 -15.53
C ALA A 241 -48.64 -21.06 -16.34
N LYS A 242 -48.65 -19.92 -17.05
CA LYS A 242 -47.45 -19.39 -17.75
C LYS A 242 -46.35 -18.96 -16.78
N CYS A 243 -46.70 -18.40 -15.63
CA CYS A 243 -45.74 -17.93 -14.62
C CYS A 243 -44.96 -19.05 -13.92
N ARG A 244 -45.47 -20.30 -13.88
CA ARG A 244 -44.72 -21.44 -13.32
C ARG A 244 -43.64 -21.95 -14.28
N GLY A 245 -43.81 -21.80 -15.59
CA GLY A 245 -42.81 -22.17 -16.60
C GLY A 245 -41.77 -21.08 -16.83
N LEU A 246 -42.18 -19.82 -16.88
CA LEU A 246 -41.28 -18.71 -17.25
C LEU A 246 -40.11 -18.50 -16.30
N ARG A 247 -40.27 -18.68 -14.99
CA ARG A 247 -39.14 -18.59 -14.05
C ARG A 247 -38.12 -19.72 -14.25
N HIS A 248 -38.60 -20.91 -14.60
CA HIS A 248 -37.73 -22.05 -14.85
C HIS A 248 -37.04 -21.92 -16.21
N GLU A 249 -37.75 -21.50 -17.24
CA GLU A 249 -37.20 -21.21 -18.56
C GLU A 249 -36.15 -20.09 -18.50
N GLU A 250 -36.41 -19.03 -17.73
CA GLU A 250 -35.47 -17.92 -17.52
C GLU A 250 -34.25 -18.36 -16.70
N THR A 251 -34.40 -19.30 -15.76
CA THR A 251 -33.27 -19.90 -15.04
C THR A 251 -32.44 -20.79 -15.97
N ILE A 252 -33.08 -21.61 -16.79
CA ILE A 252 -32.42 -22.45 -17.80
C ILE A 252 -31.69 -21.57 -18.82
N GLN A 253 -32.30 -20.45 -19.23
CA GLN A 253 -31.71 -19.52 -20.18
C GLN A 253 -30.47 -18.83 -19.58
N ARG A 254 -30.55 -18.33 -18.34
CA ARG A 254 -29.39 -17.79 -17.61
C ARG A 254 -28.28 -18.82 -17.42
N GLN A 255 -28.63 -20.08 -17.15
CA GLN A 255 -27.66 -21.18 -17.05
C GLN A 255 -27.01 -21.51 -18.40
N LYS A 256 -27.77 -21.50 -19.50
CA LYS A 256 -27.24 -21.69 -20.87
C LYS A 256 -26.31 -20.54 -21.28
N GLU A 257 -26.67 -19.30 -20.96
CA GLU A 257 -25.87 -18.11 -21.22
C GLU A 257 -24.57 -18.13 -20.42
N GLY A 258 -24.64 -18.43 -19.10
CA GLY A 258 -23.44 -18.57 -18.27
C GLY A 258 -22.52 -19.71 -18.74
N LEU A 259 -23.08 -20.83 -19.22
CA LEU A 259 -22.29 -21.90 -19.82
C LEU A 259 -21.66 -21.51 -21.17
N ALA A 260 -22.35 -20.71 -21.99
CA ALA A 260 -21.81 -20.19 -23.24
C ALA A 260 -20.65 -19.22 -22.97
N GLU A 261 -20.81 -18.33 -21.99
CA GLU A 261 -19.77 -17.39 -21.56
C GLU A 261 -18.54 -18.12 -20.98
N LEU A 262 -18.76 -19.14 -20.14
CA LEU A 262 -17.67 -19.97 -19.64
C LEU A 262 -16.92 -20.70 -20.76
N ARG A 263 -17.64 -21.27 -21.74
CA ARG A 263 -17.03 -21.90 -22.91
C ARG A 263 -16.24 -20.91 -23.75
N GLU A 264 -16.70 -19.66 -23.88
CA GLU A 264 -15.96 -18.61 -24.58
C GLU A 264 -14.72 -18.17 -23.81
N ARG A 265 -14.81 -17.98 -22.48
CA ARG A 265 -13.65 -17.68 -21.62
C ARG A 265 -12.62 -18.80 -21.66
N VAL A 266 -13.04 -20.06 -21.61
CA VAL A 266 -12.14 -21.21 -21.78
C VAL A 266 -11.50 -21.19 -23.17
N LYS A 267 -12.26 -20.95 -24.25
CA LYS A 267 -11.70 -20.81 -25.61
C LYS A 267 -10.71 -19.65 -25.73
N MET A 268 -10.94 -18.53 -25.04
CA MET A 268 -10.02 -17.39 -25.00
C MET A 268 -8.76 -17.70 -24.19
N LEU A 269 -8.89 -18.46 -23.10
CA LEU A 269 -7.77 -18.94 -22.30
C LEU A 269 -6.95 -19.99 -23.07
N GLU A 270 -7.59 -20.91 -23.77
CA GLU A 270 -6.95 -21.88 -24.66
C GLU A 270 -6.26 -21.19 -25.85
N LYS A 271 -6.83 -20.11 -26.41
CA LYS A 271 -6.15 -19.28 -27.41
C LYS A 271 -4.95 -18.52 -26.84
N ARG A 272 -5.02 -18.05 -25.59
CA ARG A 272 -3.87 -17.42 -24.89
C ARG A 272 -2.80 -18.45 -24.51
N GLN A 273 -3.18 -19.67 -24.16
CA GLN A 273 -2.25 -20.76 -23.81
C GLN A 273 -1.70 -21.50 -25.05
N GLY A 274 -2.43 -21.50 -26.16
CA GLY A 274 -2.02 -22.09 -27.44
C GLY A 274 -0.91 -21.34 -28.17
N SER A 275 -0.48 -20.17 -27.68
CA SER A 275 0.71 -19.46 -28.19
C SER A 275 2.02 -19.94 -27.54
N GLY A 276 1.97 -20.90 -26.62
CA GLY A 276 3.14 -21.39 -25.92
C GLY A 276 3.11 -22.89 -25.77
N VAL A 277 3.22 -23.64 -26.88
CA VAL A 277 3.91 -24.95 -26.93
C VAL A 277 3.98 -25.47 -28.38
N VAL A 278 5.22 -25.83 -28.78
CA VAL A 278 5.71 -26.46 -30.02
C VAL A 278 5.95 -25.54 -31.26
N LYS A 279 7.18 -25.04 -31.42
CA LYS A 279 8.23 -25.70 -32.23
C LYS A 279 9.59 -25.04 -32.00
N ARG A 280 10.59 -25.88 -31.72
CA ARG A 280 12.02 -25.53 -31.81
C ARG A 280 12.39 -25.33 -33.28
N ASP A 281 13.32 -24.40 -33.50
CA ASP A 281 14.44 -24.42 -34.44
C ASP A 281 14.57 -23.15 -35.32
N SER A 282 15.79 -22.57 -35.26
CA SER A 282 16.45 -21.65 -36.22
C SER A 282 16.30 -20.12 -36.01
N GLU A 283 17.35 -19.56 -35.37
CA GLU A 283 18.20 -18.39 -35.70
C GLU A 283 17.81 -17.31 -36.77
N PRO A 284 18.47 -16.12 -36.78
CA PRO A 284 17.89 -14.83 -36.41
C PRO A 284 17.64 -13.89 -37.61
N LEU A 285 16.73 -12.91 -37.45
CA LEU A 285 16.52 -11.87 -38.47
C LEU A 285 16.56 -10.44 -37.89
N VAL A 286 17.58 -9.73 -38.34
CA VAL A 286 17.75 -8.28 -38.32
C VAL A 286 16.61 -7.61 -39.10
N VAL A 287 15.90 -6.65 -38.49
CA VAL A 287 15.26 -5.55 -39.24
C VAL A 287 15.41 -4.24 -38.45
N ARG A 288 15.79 -3.24 -39.23
CA ARG A 288 16.30 -1.91 -38.94
C ARG A 288 15.20 -0.88 -39.27
N MET A 289 15.16 0.18 -38.48
CA MET A 289 14.57 1.53 -38.73
C MET A 289 13.06 1.60 -39.06
N GLU A 290 12.35 2.51 -38.41
CA GLU A 290 12.08 3.83 -39.00
C GLU A 290 11.39 4.77 -38.00
N ASP A 291 11.64 6.05 -38.24
CA ASP A 291 11.41 7.21 -37.38
C ASP A 291 9.95 7.71 -37.34
N LEU A 292 9.68 8.51 -36.29
CA LEU A 292 8.71 9.60 -36.09
C LEU A 292 7.84 10.10 -37.29
N PRO A 293 6.65 10.75 -37.06
CA PRO A 293 6.59 11.99 -36.28
C PRO A 293 5.31 12.35 -35.50
N GLU A 294 5.54 13.30 -34.59
CA GLU A 294 4.59 14.13 -33.82
C GLU A 294 3.60 14.91 -34.70
N LYS A 295 2.40 15.19 -34.17
CA LYS A 295 1.69 16.47 -34.34
C LYS A 295 0.59 16.68 -33.27
N ILE A 296 0.84 17.70 -32.43
CA ILE A 296 -0.03 18.85 -32.09
C ILE A 296 -1.42 18.57 -31.46
N ILE A 297 -1.64 19.09 -30.24
CA ILE A 297 -2.59 20.19 -29.93
C ILE A 297 -2.28 20.77 -28.54
N ALA A 298 -2.13 22.08 -28.49
CA ALA A 298 -1.90 22.93 -27.33
C ALA A 298 -3.22 23.31 -26.62
N GLN A 299 -3.13 23.66 -25.32
CA GLN A 299 -3.93 24.62 -24.55
C GLN A 299 -3.56 24.42 -23.06
N GLN A 300 -3.28 25.38 -22.18
CA GLN A 300 -3.24 26.85 -22.20
C GLN A 300 -2.72 27.29 -20.81
N ARG A 301 -2.26 28.55 -20.71
CA ARG A 301 -2.09 29.37 -19.48
C ARG A 301 -0.72 29.22 -18.78
N GLY A 302 0.24 30.14 -18.89
CA GLY A 302 0.17 31.57 -19.17
C GLY A 302 0.27 32.35 -17.86
N LEU A 303 1.51 32.64 -17.43
CA LEU A 303 1.87 33.76 -16.56
C LEU A 303 3.25 34.23 -17.01
N GLU A 304 3.21 35.24 -17.88
CA GLU A 304 4.34 36.10 -18.19
C GLU A 304 4.74 36.87 -16.93
N LEU A 305 6.03 36.90 -16.62
CA LEU A 305 6.65 38.08 -16.03
C LEU A 305 8.06 38.23 -16.63
N GLU A 306 8.20 39.31 -17.39
CA GLU A 306 9.41 39.92 -17.95
C GLU A 306 10.64 39.95 -17.00
N PRO A 307 11.87 39.82 -17.52
CA PRO A 307 13.07 40.29 -16.84
C PRO A 307 13.43 41.70 -17.30
N ALA A 308 13.16 42.71 -16.46
CA ALA A 308 13.66 44.06 -16.67
C ALA A 308 15.18 44.15 -16.39
N PRO A 309 15.97 44.86 -17.24
CA PRO A 309 17.41 45.02 -17.10
C PRO A 309 17.79 46.40 -16.55
N VAL A 310 18.42 46.49 -15.38
CA VAL A 310 19.08 47.71 -14.88
C VAL A 310 20.12 47.25 -13.86
N LEU A 311 21.39 47.68 -13.81
CA LEU A 311 21.91 49.03 -14.00
C LEU A 311 23.39 48.94 -14.37
N GLY A 312 23.72 49.33 -15.60
CA GLY A 312 25.08 49.63 -16.03
C GLY A 312 25.29 51.13 -15.92
N GLU A 313 26.22 51.55 -15.07
CA GLU A 313 26.68 52.94 -15.05
C GLU A 313 27.78 53.12 -16.10
N LYS A 314 27.41 53.78 -17.19
CA LYS A 314 28.33 54.37 -18.16
C LYS A 314 28.98 55.60 -17.54
N LEU A 315 30.30 55.63 -17.47
CA LEU A 315 31.05 56.89 -17.54
C LEU A 315 31.92 56.93 -18.79
N ARG A 316 31.82 58.10 -19.43
CA ARG A 316 32.15 58.41 -20.82
C ARG A 316 33.65 58.43 -21.09
N ALA A 317 34.02 57.99 -22.28
CA ALA A 317 35.27 58.38 -22.93
C ALA A 317 35.26 59.90 -23.21
N GLY A 318 36.23 60.61 -22.64
CA GLY A 318 36.60 61.97 -23.02
C GLY A 318 37.99 61.95 -23.67
N LYS A 319 38.09 62.53 -24.87
CA LYS A 319 39.37 62.84 -25.52
C LYS A 319 39.97 64.11 -24.89
N VAL A 320 41.20 63.97 -24.38
CA VAL A 320 42.40 64.86 -24.32
C VAL A 320 42.18 66.39 -24.34
N PRO A 321 42.91 67.13 -23.48
CA PRO A 321 44.00 67.97 -24.00
C PRO A 321 45.35 67.73 -23.30
N ASP A 322 46.40 67.74 -24.11
CA ASP A 322 47.80 67.91 -23.73
C ASP A 322 47.95 69.03 -22.71
N HIS A 323 48.59 68.78 -21.56
CA HIS A 323 49.49 69.73 -20.91
C HIS A 323 50.42 68.98 -19.95
N VAL A 324 51.70 69.00 -20.31
CA VAL A 324 52.83 68.63 -19.46
C VAL A 324 53.01 69.69 -18.37
N PRO A 325 53.15 69.30 -17.09
CA PRO A 325 54.04 70.00 -16.18
C PRO A 325 55.24 69.10 -15.91
N ASN A 326 56.35 69.49 -16.51
CA ASN A 326 57.67 69.08 -16.12
C ASN A 326 57.85 69.45 -14.64
N GLY A 327 58.00 68.44 -13.78
CA GLY A 327 58.01 68.60 -12.33
C GLY A 327 58.63 67.37 -11.69
N SER A 328 59.94 67.27 -11.80
CA SER A 328 60.78 66.30 -11.12
C SER A 328 60.57 66.34 -9.59
N SER A 329 59.72 65.47 -9.04
CA SER A 329 59.84 64.87 -7.69
C SER A 329 58.61 64.00 -7.35
N PHE A 330 58.47 62.83 -8.00
CA PHE A 330 57.47 61.83 -7.56
C PHE A 330 57.83 60.40 -8.01
N ARG A 331 59.11 60.01 -7.89
CA ARG A 331 59.55 58.64 -8.19
C ARG A 331 59.65 57.72 -6.97
N ILE A 332 59.67 58.28 -5.76
CA ILE A 332 59.86 57.49 -4.54
C ILE A 332 58.51 57.06 -3.94
N THR A 333 57.44 57.83 -4.13
CA THR A 333 56.08 57.52 -3.62
C THR A 333 55.29 56.58 -4.54
N ASN A 334 55.42 56.69 -5.87
CA ASN A 334 54.73 55.79 -6.80
C ASN A 334 55.29 54.36 -6.79
N SER A 335 56.55 54.17 -6.42
CA SER A 335 57.16 52.84 -6.31
C SER A 335 56.72 52.11 -5.04
N THR A 336 56.59 52.81 -3.92
CA THR A 336 55.97 52.26 -2.70
C THR A 336 54.49 51.99 -2.88
N VAL A 337 53.71 52.92 -3.46
CA VAL A 337 52.28 52.70 -3.74
C VAL A 337 52.08 51.55 -4.75
N SER A 338 52.93 51.43 -5.78
CA SER A 338 52.87 50.31 -6.72
C SER A 338 53.28 48.97 -6.11
N LEU A 339 54.15 48.97 -5.09
CA LEU A 339 54.56 47.77 -4.36
C LEU A 339 53.47 47.33 -3.39
N GLU A 340 52.92 48.26 -2.61
CA GLU A 340 51.80 48.00 -1.69
C GLU A 340 50.55 47.50 -2.44
N MET A 341 50.25 48.04 -3.63
CA MET A 341 49.15 47.53 -4.47
C MET A 341 49.42 46.12 -5.00
N ALA A 342 50.67 45.77 -5.32
CA ALA A 342 51.04 44.42 -5.76
C ALA A 342 50.93 43.40 -4.61
N GLU A 343 51.44 43.75 -3.43
CA GLU A 343 51.35 42.93 -2.22
C GLU A 343 49.89 42.70 -1.79
N ALA A 344 49.04 43.71 -1.90
CA ALA A 344 47.61 43.57 -1.61
C ALA A 344 46.90 42.61 -2.58
N THR A 345 47.23 42.67 -3.89
CA THR A 345 46.68 41.72 -4.86
C THR A 345 47.18 40.29 -4.65
N ASP A 346 48.41 40.14 -4.20
CA ASP A 346 49.04 38.84 -3.93
C ASP A 346 48.43 38.17 -2.70
N LEU A 347 48.17 38.95 -1.65
CA LEU A 347 47.47 38.46 -0.46
C LEU A 347 46.04 38.03 -0.81
N GLY A 348 45.31 38.84 -1.61
CA GLY A 348 43.96 38.51 -2.07
C GLY A 348 43.91 37.22 -2.90
N GLU A 349 44.90 37.01 -3.76
CA GLU A 349 45.04 35.77 -4.54
C GLU A 349 45.32 34.56 -3.64
N LYS A 350 46.24 34.68 -2.68
CA LYS A 350 46.55 33.62 -1.73
C LYS A 350 45.30 33.22 -0.93
N MET A 351 44.56 34.19 -0.39
CA MET A 351 43.32 33.95 0.33
C MET A 351 42.28 33.22 -0.53
N TYR A 352 42.13 33.61 -1.80
CA TYR A 352 41.25 32.91 -2.72
C TYR A 352 41.64 31.45 -2.90
N LEU A 353 42.93 31.16 -3.14
CA LEU A 353 43.43 29.80 -3.31
C LEU A 353 43.25 28.95 -2.04
N ASP A 354 43.51 29.53 -0.87
CA ASP A 354 43.31 28.86 0.42
C ASP A 354 41.82 28.50 0.65
N VAL A 355 40.91 29.46 0.40
CA VAL A 355 39.46 29.23 0.55
C VAL A 355 38.96 28.18 -0.44
N ILE A 356 39.37 28.25 -1.70
CA ILE A 356 38.95 27.31 -2.74
C ILE A 356 39.55 25.92 -2.51
N GLY A 357 40.79 25.83 -2.02
CA GLY A 357 41.42 24.58 -1.61
C GLY A 357 40.72 23.94 -0.41
N ALA A 358 40.40 24.73 0.61
CA ALA A 358 39.66 24.26 1.78
C ALA A 358 38.24 23.80 1.41
N LEU A 359 37.54 24.58 0.58
CA LEU A 359 36.20 24.23 0.08
C LEU A 359 36.26 22.96 -0.79
N GLY A 360 37.22 22.85 -1.70
CA GLY A 360 37.44 21.64 -2.49
C GLY A 360 37.65 20.40 -1.62
N SER A 361 38.42 20.53 -0.54
CA SER A 361 38.67 19.46 0.42
C SER A 361 37.41 19.06 1.19
N LEU A 362 36.63 20.04 1.67
CA LEU A 362 35.35 19.81 2.38
C LEU A 362 34.31 19.10 1.52
N VAL A 363 34.27 19.41 0.23
CA VAL A 363 33.32 18.82 -0.72
C VAL A 363 33.90 17.57 -1.42
N GLU A 364 35.05 17.08 -0.95
CA GLU A 364 35.77 15.90 -1.46
C GLU A 364 36.01 15.95 -2.98
N MET A 365 36.29 17.14 -3.52
CA MET A 365 36.68 17.30 -4.92
C MET A 365 38.19 17.15 -5.06
N LYS A 366 38.62 16.14 -5.82
CA LYS A 366 40.04 15.96 -6.18
C LYS A 366 40.46 17.11 -7.09
N GLU A 367 41.53 17.80 -6.70
CA GLU A 367 42.31 18.81 -7.44
C GLU A 367 41.51 19.72 -8.37
N LEU A 368 41.24 20.94 -7.90
CA LEU A 368 40.63 21.97 -8.72
C LEU A 368 41.65 22.52 -9.73
N SER A 369 41.21 22.81 -10.96
CA SER A 369 42.08 23.41 -11.97
C SER A 369 42.26 24.91 -11.73
N GLY A 370 43.40 25.47 -12.15
CA GLY A 370 43.69 26.90 -12.02
C GLY A 370 44.20 27.34 -10.64
N MET A 371 44.76 26.42 -9.84
CA MET A 371 45.33 26.73 -8.51
C MET A 371 46.74 27.36 -8.55
N GLN A 372 47.18 27.80 -9.73
CA GLN A 372 48.49 28.42 -9.92
C GLN A 372 48.41 29.94 -9.66
N PRO A 373 49.40 30.55 -8.99
CA PRO A 373 49.47 32.01 -8.81
C PRO A 373 49.59 32.77 -10.15
N LEU A 374 49.01 33.96 -10.23
CA LEU A 374 48.97 34.77 -11.45
C LEU A 374 50.18 35.71 -11.62
N GLN A 375 50.97 35.92 -10.55
CA GLN A 375 52.07 36.91 -10.44
C GLN A 375 53.10 36.88 -11.58
N HIS A 376 53.42 35.70 -12.13
CA HIS A 376 54.48 35.53 -13.12
C HIS A 376 53.98 35.02 -14.48
N LEU A 377 52.67 35.04 -14.70
CA LEU A 377 52.07 34.49 -15.91
C LEU A 377 51.86 35.56 -17.01
N PRO A 378 52.19 35.25 -18.27
CA PRO A 378 51.86 36.13 -19.39
C PRO A 378 50.34 36.28 -19.54
N ARG A 379 49.90 37.38 -20.15
CA ARG A 379 48.49 37.79 -20.21
C ARG A 379 47.55 36.70 -20.76
N GLU A 380 47.99 35.95 -21.77
CA GLU A 380 47.25 34.83 -22.37
C GLU A 380 47.05 33.69 -21.36
N ARG A 381 48.12 33.28 -20.66
CA ARG A 381 48.04 32.25 -19.60
C ARG A 381 47.18 32.69 -18.42
N ARG A 382 47.15 33.99 -18.08
CA ARG A 382 46.25 34.51 -17.04
C ARG A 382 44.78 34.36 -17.42
N ALA A 383 44.43 34.58 -18.69
CA ALA A 383 43.06 34.36 -19.17
C ALA A 383 42.69 32.86 -19.13
N GLU A 384 43.61 31.97 -19.47
CA GLU A 384 43.41 30.51 -19.37
C GLU A 384 43.19 30.06 -17.91
N VAL A 385 44.02 30.52 -16.97
CA VAL A 385 43.85 30.23 -15.53
C VAL A 385 42.54 30.80 -15.00
N GLY A 386 42.14 31.99 -15.44
CA GLY A 386 40.83 32.58 -15.12
C GLY A 386 39.66 31.69 -15.55
N LEU A 387 39.72 31.15 -16.78
CA LEU A 387 38.71 30.21 -17.28
C LEU A 387 38.70 28.89 -16.50
N GLN A 388 39.88 28.38 -16.13
CA GLN A 388 40.00 27.18 -15.29
C GLN A 388 39.38 27.39 -13.91
N ARG A 389 39.68 28.52 -13.25
CA ARG A 389 39.09 28.92 -11.97
C ARG A 389 37.57 29.04 -12.07
N GLN A 390 37.05 29.64 -13.14
CA GLN A 390 35.60 29.75 -13.36
C GLN A 390 34.94 28.37 -13.51
N LYS A 391 35.55 27.46 -14.29
CA LYS A 391 35.06 26.08 -14.43
C LYS A 391 35.11 25.31 -13.11
N ALA A 392 36.18 25.48 -12.32
CA ALA A 392 36.32 24.88 -11.01
C ALA A 392 35.23 25.37 -10.03
N LEU A 393 34.95 26.67 -10.01
CA LEU A 393 33.85 27.26 -9.24
C LEU A 393 32.48 26.70 -9.65
N GLU A 394 32.24 26.56 -10.96
CA GLU A 394 30.97 26.00 -11.45
C GLU A 394 30.79 24.54 -11.03
N LEU A 395 31.87 23.74 -11.06
CA LEU A 395 31.85 22.36 -10.60
C LEU A 395 31.60 22.28 -9.09
N LEU A 396 32.28 23.12 -8.30
CA LEU A 396 32.04 23.23 -6.85
C LEU A 396 30.59 23.59 -6.55
N TYR A 397 30.05 24.60 -7.23
CA TYR A 397 28.66 25.01 -7.07
C TYR A 397 27.69 23.86 -7.37
N LYS A 398 27.86 23.18 -8.50
CA LYS A 398 27.04 22.01 -8.87
C LYS A 398 27.12 20.91 -7.82
N LYS A 399 28.32 20.62 -7.32
CA LYS A 399 28.54 19.60 -6.29
C LYS A 399 27.87 19.98 -4.97
N ILE A 400 28.05 21.22 -4.50
CA ILE A 400 27.40 21.75 -3.28
C ILE A 400 25.89 21.70 -3.43
N ARG A 401 25.34 22.13 -4.56
CA ARG A 401 23.90 22.09 -4.82
C ARG A 401 23.36 20.65 -4.80
N ASN A 402 24.07 19.70 -5.39
CA ASN A 402 23.69 18.29 -5.35
C ASN A 402 23.73 17.72 -3.93
N LEU A 403 24.72 18.11 -3.12
CA LEU A 403 24.79 17.71 -1.72
C LEU A 403 23.64 18.32 -0.90
N GLN A 404 23.31 19.60 -1.14
CA GLN A 404 22.18 20.27 -0.51
C GLN A 404 20.87 19.53 -0.81
N VAL A 405 20.56 19.27 -2.08
CA VAL A 405 19.33 18.52 -2.45
C VAL A 405 19.33 17.11 -1.86
N ARG A 406 20.48 16.44 -1.80
CA ARG A 406 20.58 15.11 -1.17
C ARG A 406 20.37 15.17 0.34
N LEU A 407 20.80 16.24 0.99
CA LEU A 407 20.61 16.47 2.41
C LEU A 407 19.13 16.75 2.70
N GLU A 408 18.50 17.68 1.97
CA GLU A 408 17.08 18.03 2.10
C GLU A 408 16.19 16.77 1.96
N ARG A 409 16.47 15.91 0.98
CA ARG A 409 15.75 14.62 0.82
C ARG A 409 15.95 13.67 2.02
N LYS A 410 17.15 13.63 2.59
CA LYS A 410 17.42 12.79 3.77
C LYS A 410 16.71 13.35 5.01
N GLU A 411 16.67 14.66 5.18
CA GLU A 411 15.95 15.32 6.26
C GLU A 411 14.45 15.07 6.16
N GLU A 412 13.88 15.11 4.96
CA GLU A 412 12.48 14.75 4.72
C GLU A 412 12.19 13.29 5.09
N MET A 413 13.02 12.34 4.64
CA MET A 413 12.89 10.94 5.06
C MET A 413 13.02 10.76 6.57
N LEU A 414 13.90 11.52 7.24
CA LEU A 414 14.04 11.45 8.69
C LEU A 414 12.78 11.96 9.40
N LYS A 415 12.12 13.02 8.90
CA LYS A 415 10.83 13.48 9.43
C LYS A 415 9.74 12.41 9.30
N ASP A 416 9.70 11.68 8.18
CA ASP A 416 8.77 10.57 8.00
C ASP A 416 9.02 9.44 9.00
N TYR A 417 10.29 9.13 9.28
CA TYR A 417 10.66 8.16 10.32
C TYR A 417 10.29 8.64 11.72
N GLU A 418 10.51 9.91 12.04
CA GLU A 418 10.07 10.51 13.31
C GLU A 418 8.55 10.39 13.49
N GLY A 419 7.78 10.67 12.43
CA GLY A 419 6.32 10.49 12.43
C GLY A 419 5.92 9.03 12.64
N SER A 420 6.60 8.08 11.98
CA SER A 420 6.34 6.64 12.13
C SER A 420 6.65 6.15 13.55
N VAL A 421 7.74 6.64 14.15
CA VAL A 421 8.10 6.33 15.54
C VAL A 421 7.07 6.89 16.52
N GLU A 422 6.56 8.09 16.28
CA GLU A 422 5.54 8.68 17.13
C GLU A 422 4.21 7.93 17.04
N GLN A 423 3.80 7.49 15.84
CA GLN A 423 2.66 6.60 15.66
C GLN A 423 2.85 5.27 16.41
N LEU A 424 4.06 4.70 16.37
CA LEU A 424 4.37 3.46 17.11
C LEU A 424 4.22 3.67 18.63
N ARG A 425 4.70 4.81 19.17
CA ARG A 425 4.51 5.14 20.59
C ARG A 425 3.04 5.26 20.97
N GLN A 426 2.24 5.92 20.14
CA GLN A 426 0.80 6.05 20.36
C GLN A 426 0.10 4.68 20.32
N SER A 427 0.46 3.83 19.35
CA SER A 427 -0.03 2.46 19.24
C SER A 427 0.34 1.63 20.48
N GLN A 428 1.59 1.70 20.93
CA GLN A 428 2.04 1.02 22.15
C GLN A 428 1.27 1.49 23.39
N ALA A 429 1.05 2.80 23.55
CA ALA A 429 0.26 3.34 24.65
C ALA A 429 -1.22 2.91 24.58
N SER A 430 -1.78 2.75 23.38
CA SER A 430 -3.14 2.21 23.21
C SER A 430 -3.22 0.72 23.55
N LEU A 431 -2.19 -0.05 23.19
CA LEU A 431 -2.10 -1.46 23.52
C LEU A 431 -1.99 -1.68 25.03
N GLN A 432 -1.18 -0.87 25.72
CA GLN A 432 -1.06 -0.92 27.18
C GLN A 432 -2.41 -0.66 27.87
N ARG A 433 -3.15 0.36 27.42
CA ARG A 433 -4.51 0.63 27.94
C ARG A 433 -5.46 -0.55 27.71
N CYS A 434 -5.44 -1.14 26.51
CA CYS A 434 -6.26 -2.31 26.21
C CYS A 434 -5.86 -3.53 27.08
N GLN A 435 -4.57 -3.73 27.35
CA GLN A 435 -4.09 -4.78 28.25
C GLN A 435 -4.56 -4.56 29.69
N GLU A 436 -4.53 -3.32 30.18
CA GLU A 436 -5.05 -2.97 31.50
C GLU A 436 -6.57 -3.21 31.59
N GLU A 437 -7.33 -2.81 30.56
CA GLU A 437 -8.77 -3.07 30.47
C GLU A 437 -9.07 -4.58 30.46
N MET A 438 -8.29 -5.38 29.72
CA MET A 438 -8.42 -6.84 29.70
C MET A 438 -8.14 -7.43 31.08
N SER A 439 -7.08 -7.01 31.77
CA SER A 439 -6.77 -7.45 33.14
C SER A 439 -7.92 -7.12 34.11
N ASN A 440 -8.49 -5.92 34.01
CA ASN A 440 -9.62 -5.50 34.85
C ASN A 440 -10.87 -6.35 34.61
N LEU A 441 -11.16 -6.67 33.33
CA LEU A 441 -12.28 -7.54 32.96
C LEU A 441 -12.06 -8.98 33.40
N GLU A 442 -10.82 -9.48 33.33
CA GLU A 442 -10.45 -10.77 33.89
C GLU A 442 -10.72 -10.80 35.39
N ASP A 443 -10.26 -9.80 36.15
CA ASP A 443 -10.51 -9.71 37.59
C ASP A 443 -12.02 -9.62 37.93
N GLU A 444 -12.80 -8.89 37.13
CA GLU A 444 -14.26 -8.82 37.28
C GLU A 444 -14.92 -10.18 37.02
N ALA A 445 -14.52 -10.88 35.96
CA ALA A 445 -15.03 -12.21 35.65
C ALA A 445 -14.72 -13.23 36.77
N HIS A 446 -13.54 -13.14 37.38
CA HIS A 446 -13.18 -13.96 38.54
C HIS A 446 -14.06 -13.64 39.74
N ARG A 447 -14.25 -12.35 40.06
CA ARG A 447 -15.14 -11.91 41.17
C ARG A 447 -16.58 -12.36 40.95
N GLU A 448 -17.12 -12.21 39.75
CA GLU A 448 -18.46 -12.72 39.42
C GLU A 448 -18.55 -14.26 39.53
N ALA A 449 -17.50 -14.99 39.16
CA ALA A 449 -17.48 -16.44 39.27
C ALA A 449 -17.52 -16.90 40.73
N GLU A 450 -16.78 -16.22 41.62
CA GLU A 450 -16.82 -16.43 43.07
C GLU A 450 -18.22 -16.13 43.63
N GLU A 451 -18.84 -15.00 43.27
CA GLU A 451 -20.19 -14.67 43.70
C GLU A 451 -21.20 -15.72 43.23
N LYS A 452 -21.13 -16.14 41.97
CA LYS A 452 -21.99 -17.21 41.42
C LYS A 452 -21.81 -18.52 42.18
N ALA A 453 -20.58 -18.85 42.60
CA ALA A 453 -20.32 -20.05 43.40
C ALA A 453 -20.97 -19.94 44.80
N LEU A 454 -20.80 -18.81 45.48
CA LEU A 454 -21.41 -18.55 46.79
C LEU A 454 -22.94 -18.58 46.75
N LEU A 455 -23.54 -17.99 45.71
CA LEU A 455 -24.99 -17.99 45.52
C LEU A 455 -25.53 -19.41 45.25
N ARG A 456 -24.81 -20.22 44.46
CA ARG A 456 -25.17 -21.63 44.25
C ARG A 456 -25.13 -22.42 45.57
N GLU A 457 -24.08 -22.24 46.37
CA GLU A 457 -23.98 -22.90 47.66
C GLU A 457 -25.11 -22.46 48.62
N ALA A 458 -25.44 -21.17 48.67
CA ALA A 458 -26.55 -20.66 49.47
C ALA A 458 -27.90 -21.24 49.01
N LEU A 459 -28.12 -21.35 47.69
CA LEU A 459 -29.31 -21.96 47.11
C LEU A 459 -29.42 -23.45 47.48
N GLU A 460 -28.34 -24.21 47.38
CA GLU A 460 -28.27 -25.62 47.77
C GLU A 460 -28.60 -25.80 49.27
N ARG A 461 -28.03 -24.97 50.15
CA ARG A 461 -28.35 -24.98 51.59
C ARG A 461 -29.84 -24.73 51.83
N MET A 462 -30.43 -23.74 51.14
CA MET A 462 -31.85 -23.40 51.30
C MET A 462 -32.77 -24.52 50.80
N GLN A 463 -32.42 -25.18 49.69
CA GLN A 463 -33.14 -26.34 49.19
C GLN A 463 -33.12 -27.50 50.18
N LEU A 464 -31.95 -27.77 50.77
CA LEU A 464 -31.80 -28.82 51.79
C LEU A 464 -32.67 -28.54 53.02
N GLN A 465 -32.70 -27.29 53.50
CA GLN A 465 -33.58 -26.86 54.60
C GLN A 465 -35.07 -27.00 54.24
N LEU A 466 -35.47 -26.56 53.04
CA LEU A 466 -36.84 -26.67 52.56
C LEU A 466 -37.29 -28.13 52.50
N ASP A 467 -36.44 -29.04 52.02
CA ASP A 467 -36.76 -30.45 51.93
C ASP A 467 -36.84 -31.12 53.31
N GLN A 468 -36.00 -30.71 54.26
CA GLN A 468 -36.11 -31.12 55.65
C GLN A 468 -37.45 -30.67 56.27
N GLU A 469 -37.83 -29.41 56.08
CA GLU A 469 -39.13 -28.86 56.51
C GLU A 469 -40.32 -29.59 55.89
N LYS A 470 -40.27 -29.89 54.58
CA LYS A 470 -41.30 -30.70 53.91
C LYS A 470 -41.43 -32.08 54.55
N ARG A 471 -40.31 -32.76 54.83
CA ARG A 471 -40.31 -34.07 55.50
C ARG A 471 -40.91 -33.99 56.91
N LEU A 472 -40.53 -32.98 57.69
CA LEU A 472 -41.08 -32.74 59.04
C LEU A 472 -42.59 -32.46 58.99
N ARG A 473 -43.06 -31.61 58.07
CA ARG A 473 -44.48 -31.34 57.86
C ARG A 473 -45.27 -32.58 57.46
N GLN A 474 -44.71 -33.43 56.58
CA GLN A 474 -45.33 -34.70 56.21
C GLN A 474 -45.42 -35.65 57.41
N ALA A 475 -44.36 -35.75 58.21
CA ALA A 475 -44.35 -36.55 59.44
C ALA A 475 -45.40 -36.06 60.45
N ALA A 476 -45.49 -34.74 60.67
CA ALA A 476 -46.47 -34.12 61.55
C ALA A 476 -47.92 -34.34 61.07
N LYS A 477 -48.17 -34.30 59.76
CA LYS A 477 -49.48 -34.65 59.19
C LYS A 477 -49.86 -36.11 59.45
N ARG A 478 -48.90 -37.04 59.38
CA ARG A 478 -49.15 -38.47 59.67
C ARG A 478 -49.42 -38.75 61.15
N HIS A 479 -48.93 -37.93 62.06
CA HIS A 479 -49.17 -38.07 63.51
C HIS A 479 -50.47 -37.41 64.00
N LYS A 480 -51.17 -36.66 63.14
CA LYS A 480 -52.45 -35.99 63.45
C LYS A 480 -53.69 -36.80 63.02
N VAL A 481 -53.50 -38.01 62.49
CA VAL A 481 -54.53 -39.02 62.19
C VAL A 481 -54.37 -40.13 63.20
#